data_AF-A0A067MSK9-F1
#
_entry.id   AF-A0A067MSK9-F1
#
_cell.length_a   1.000
_cell.length_b   1.000
_cell.length_c   1.000
_cell.angle_alpha   90.00
_cell.angle_beta   90.00
_cell.angle_gamma   90.00
#
_symmetry.space_group_name_H-M   'P 1'
#
loop_
_entity.id
_entity.type
_entity.pdbx_description
1 polymer ?
#
loop_
_entity_poly.entity_id
_entity_poly.type
_entity_poly.pdbx_seq_one_letter_code
_entity_poly.pdbx_strand_id
1 'polypeptide(L)'
;MAGDSSLRNSLHRRNHKERSQLSHRSRWGLLEKHKDYVLRARDYHAKQDRIKRMKVKASERNKDEFYFAMKNEKTENGVHIKDRGNVALPVDIVKVLKSQDSNYIRTVRASGLKKIAALKAQLTALVDLVTPGRVANDDFKDESEEFNEEEVKTLREAGILPEPSKAKGKGKAKAEPNHIIFVDDAKQAKNYRPSKRAAEAGSSLPERTRVPLELGWDVPDTSAKGKRKLDEDDEEVRENLEAKERGESAKKHRTRLLKELSARLVRDTSLRYALQELETQKLVMGKGGNTKLRDREKVGGDDEDDDDEDQRGRKGDEVKYKPKVFKWKTERKR
;
A
#
# COMPACT_ATOMS: atom_id res chain seq x y z
N MET A 1 26.85 -72.78 33.63
CA MET A 1 26.36 -72.04 34.81
C MET A 1 25.76 -70.72 34.36
N ALA A 2 24.45 -70.67 34.14
CA ALA A 2 23.71 -69.44 33.90
C ALA A 2 23.27 -68.90 35.28
N GLY A 3 24.06 -67.98 35.83
CA GLY A 3 23.86 -67.42 37.16
C GLY A 3 23.37 -65.98 37.10
N ASP A 4 22.15 -65.77 37.60
CA ASP A 4 21.69 -64.56 38.29
C ASP A 4 21.47 -63.25 37.48
N SER A 5 20.64 -63.31 36.44
CA SER A 5 19.93 -62.14 35.90
C SER A 5 18.44 -62.08 36.29
N SER A 6 17.90 -63.17 36.87
CA SER A 6 16.46 -63.33 37.17
C SER A 6 16.00 -62.54 38.41
N LEU A 7 16.74 -62.59 39.53
CA LEU A 7 16.40 -61.84 40.75
C LEU A 7 16.76 -60.35 40.68
N ARG A 8 17.68 -59.99 39.79
CA ARG A 8 18.14 -58.62 39.53
C ARG A 8 17.22 -57.81 38.61
N ASN A 9 16.21 -58.46 38.01
CA ASN A 9 15.21 -57.87 37.13
C ASN A 9 13.84 -57.69 37.83
N SER A 10 13.66 -58.25 39.03
CA SER A 10 12.42 -58.13 39.82
C SER A 10 12.30 -56.84 40.64
N LEU A 11 13.41 -56.12 40.86
CA LEU A 11 13.44 -54.82 41.53
C LEU A 11 13.62 -53.72 40.48
N HIS A 12 12.69 -52.75 40.44
CA HIS A 12 12.79 -51.60 39.54
C HIS A 12 14.09 -50.83 39.81
N ARG A 13 14.96 -50.76 38.81
CA ARG A 13 16.19 -49.94 38.87
C ARG A 13 15.81 -48.47 38.73
N ARG A 14 16.43 -47.61 39.54
CA ARG A 14 16.22 -46.16 39.46
C ARG A 14 16.74 -45.63 38.13
N ASN A 15 15.88 -44.95 37.39
CA ASN A 15 16.31 -44.21 36.20
C ASN A 15 17.08 -42.95 36.62
N HIS A 16 18.33 -42.82 36.16
CA HIS A 16 19.15 -41.63 36.41
C HIS A 16 18.92 -40.60 35.31
N LYS A 17 18.35 -39.45 35.68
CA LYS A 17 18.09 -38.32 34.76
C LYS A 17 19.39 -37.57 34.45
N GLU A 18 19.52 -37.12 33.20
CA GLU A 18 20.65 -36.31 32.75
C GLU A 18 20.50 -34.85 33.22
N ARG A 19 21.62 -34.17 33.52
CA ARG A 19 21.63 -32.79 34.00
C ARG A 19 21.59 -31.78 32.86
N SER A 20 20.90 -30.66 33.04
CA SER A 20 20.88 -29.52 32.13
C SER A 20 22.20 -28.73 32.10
N GLN A 21 22.32 -27.80 31.15
CA GLN A 21 23.40 -26.81 31.11
C GLN A 21 23.31 -25.83 32.30
N LEU A 22 24.43 -25.26 32.73
CA LEU A 22 24.45 -24.21 33.76
C LEU A 22 23.77 -22.94 33.24
N SER A 23 22.97 -22.28 34.08
CA SER A 23 22.18 -21.09 33.71
C SER A 23 23.03 -19.97 33.09
N HIS A 24 24.18 -19.64 33.69
CA HIS A 24 25.09 -18.61 33.16
C HIS A 24 25.73 -18.98 31.81
N ARG A 25 25.73 -20.27 31.43
CA ARG A 25 26.26 -20.78 30.15
C ARG A 25 25.18 -21.09 29.12
N SER A 26 23.92 -20.76 29.41
CA SER A 26 22.79 -21.02 28.52
C SER A 26 23.00 -20.42 27.11
N ARG A 27 23.74 -19.31 27.01
CA ARG A 27 24.10 -18.67 25.72
C ARG A 27 24.84 -19.59 24.74
N TRP A 28 25.56 -20.61 25.22
CA TRP A 28 26.32 -21.54 24.39
C TRP A 28 25.51 -22.76 23.93
N GLY A 29 24.22 -22.81 24.26
CA GLY A 29 23.32 -23.90 23.92
C GLY A 29 23.40 -25.09 24.86
N LEU A 30 22.97 -26.25 24.37
CA LEU A 30 22.84 -27.47 25.15
C LEU A 30 24.22 -27.98 25.62
N LEU A 31 24.29 -28.50 26.86
CA LEU A 31 25.49 -29.16 27.36
C LEU A 31 25.57 -30.57 26.77
N GLU A 32 26.39 -30.73 25.74
CA GLU A 32 26.60 -32.02 25.08
C GLU A 32 27.02 -33.11 26.08
N LYS A 33 26.43 -34.28 25.93
CA LYS A 33 26.77 -35.48 26.70
C LYS A 33 27.52 -36.47 25.82
N HIS A 34 27.97 -37.58 26.42
CA HIS A 34 28.70 -38.61 25.71
C HIS A 34 27.94 -39.15 24.48
N LYS A 35 26.61 -39.29 24.57
CA LYS A 35 25.76 -39.70 23.43
C LYS A 35 25.87 -38.71 22.26
N ASP A 36 25.78 -37.41 22.54
CA ASP A 36 25.90 -36.35 21.53
C ASP A 36 27.31 -36.30 20.93
N TYR A 37 28.34 -36.46 21.78
CA TYR A 37 29.73 -36.55 21.34
C TYR A 37 29.94 -37.72 20.37
N VAL A 38 29.40 -38.90 20.70
CA VAL A 38 29.52 -40.08 19.82
C VAL A 38 28.85 -39.82 18.47
N LEU A 39 27.67 -39.19 18.44
CA LEU A 39 27.01 -38.81 17.19
C LEU A 39 27.85 -37.82 16.37
N ARG A 40 28.38 -36.78 17.02
CA ARG A 40 29.26 -35.78 16.37
C ARG A 40 30.54 -36.41 15.83
N ALA A 41 31.21 -37.24 16.63
CA ALA A 41 32.44 -37.91 16.23
C ALA A 41 32.22 -38.84 15.03
N ARG A 42 31.12 -39.61 15.05
CA ARG A 42 30.73 -40.48 13.92
C ARG A 42 30.47 -39.68 12.65
N ASP A 43 29.72 -38.57 12.74
CA ASP A 43 29.47 -37.69 11.59
C ASP A 43 30.77 -37.07 11.05
N TYR A 44 31.64 -36.59 11.94
CA TYR A 44 32.95 -36.04 11.56
C TYR A 44 33.80 -37.07 10.82
N HIS A 45 33.96 -38.28 11.38
CA HIS A 45 34.73 -39.35 10.74
C HIS A 45 34.09 -39.77 9.40
N ALA A 46 32.76 -39.89 9.31
CA ALA A 46 32.08 -40.20 8.06
C ALA A 46 32.33 -39.15 6.97
N LYS A 47 32.39 -37.85 7.33
CA LYS A 47 32.75 -36.76 6.42
C LYS A 47 34.23 -36.84 6.02
N GLN A 48 35.13 -37.08 6.97
CA GLN A 48 36.57 -37.24 6.69
C GLN A 48 36.83 -38.41 5.75
N ASP A 49 36.21 -39.56 5.98
CA ASP A 49 36.35 -40.74 5.13
C ASP A 49 35.80 -40.49 3.72
N ARG A 50 34.71 -39.72 3.59
CA ARG A 50 34.18 -39.29 2.29
C ARG A 50 35.17 -38.38 1.57
N ILE A 51 35.72 -37.37 2.25
CA ILE A 51 36.72 -36.46 1.68
C ILE A 51 37.97 -37.22 1.25
N LYS A 52 38.47 -38.15 2.09
CA LYS A 52 39.64 -38.98 1.77
C LYS A 52 39.39 -39.81 0.51
N ARG A 53 38.23 -40.46 0.40
CA ARG A 53 37.84 -41.20 -0.81
C ARG A 53 37.75 -40.30 -2.05
N MET A 54 37.18 -39.10 -1.93
CA MET A 54 37.13 -38.14 -3.05
C MET A 54 38.52 -37.66 -3.47
N LYS A 55 39.45 -37.45 -2.53
CA LYS A 55 40.84 -37.09 -2.82
C LYS A 55 41.56 -38.19 -3.58
N VAL A 56 41.41 -39.46 -3.16
CA VAL A 56 42.00 -40.61 -3.86
C VAL A 56 41.45 -40.71 -5.30
N LYS A 57 40.12 -40.61 -5.47
CA LYS A 57 39.50 -40.58 -6.81
C LYS A 57 40.01 -39.42 -7.68
N ALA A 58 40.22 -38.25 -7.10
CA ALA A 58 40.75 -37.09 -7.82
C ALA A 58 42.22 -37.26 -8.21
N SER A 59 43.05 -37.90 -7.37
CA SER A 59 44.46 -38.19 -7.68
C SER A 59 44.64 -39.29 -8.72
N GLU A 60 43.75 -40.29 -8.73
CA GLU A 60 43.77 -41.42 -9.67
C GLU A 60 43.06 -41.12 -11.01
N ARG A 61 42.65 -39.87 -11.24
CA ARG A 61 41.91 -39.47 -12.44
C ARG A 61 42.76 -39.60 -13.71
N ASN A 62 42.26 -40.32 -14.71
CA ASN A 62 42.86 -40.35 -16.04
C ASN A 62 42.58 -39.03 -16.77
N LYS A 63 43.63 -38.36 -17.28
CA LYS A 63 43.50 -37.07 -17.97
C LYS A 63 42.79 -37.18 -19.32
N ASP A 64 42.85 -38.35 -19.95
CA ASP A 64 42.29 -38.61 -21.28
C ASP A 64 40.93 -39.33 -21.22
N GLU A 65 40.30 -39.40 -20.04
CA GLU A 65 38.98 -40.00 -19.89
C GLU A 65 37.91 -39.22 -20.68
N PHE A 66 37.06 -39.94 -21.41
CA PHE A 66 35.97 -39.35 -22.16
C PHE A 66 34.65 -40.10 -21.91
N TYR A 67 33.64 -39.37 -21.41
CA TYR A 67 32.27 -39.85 -21.25
C TYR A 67 31.33 -39.06 -22.17
N PHE A 68 30.34 -39.71 -22.78
CA PHE A 68 29.42 -39.04 -23.72
C PHE A 68 28.63 -37.88 -23.08
N ALA A 69 28.37 -37.92 -21.78
CA ALA A 69 27.71 -36.85 -21.04
C ALA A 69 28.51 -35.52 -21.05
N MET A 70 29.84 -35.59 -21.19
CA MET A 70 30.72 -34.42 -21.25
C MET A 70 30.43 -33.50 -22.45
N LYS A 71 29.69 -33.98 -23.47
CA LYS A 71 29.26 -33.14 -24.61
C LYS A 71 28.19 -32.11 -24.21
N ASN A 72 27.33 -32.45 -23.25
CA ASN A 72 26.18 -31.64 -22.85
C ASN A 72 26.42 -30.92 -21.52
N GLU A 73 27.30 -31.46 -20.68
CA GLU A 73 27.65 -30.91 -19.39
C GLU A 73 28.79 -29.90 -19.49
N LYS A 74 28.76 -28.87 -18.64
CA LYS A 74 29.76 -27.81 -18.62
C LYS A 74 30.37 -27.67 -17.22
N THR A 75 31.62 -27.27 -17.20
CA THR A 75 32.37 -26.98 -15.97
C THR A 75 32.93 -25.57 -16.10
N GLU A 76 32.62 -24.69 -15.17
CA GLU A 76 33.19 -23.34 -15.10
C GLU A 76 34.05 -23.23 -13.84
N ASN A 77 35.27 -22.73 -13.97
CA ASN A 77 36.22 -22.60 -12.84
C ASN A 77 36.41 -23.90 -12.04
N GLY A 78 36.32 -25.06 -12.70
CA GLY A 78 36.46 -26.37 -12.07
C GLY A 78 35.22 -26.89 -11.33
N VAL A 79 34.09 -26.18 -11.37
CA VAL A 79 32.81 -26.61 -10.78
C VAL A 79 31.82 -26.98 -11.89
N HIS A 80 31.24 -28.17 -11.78
CA HIS A 80 30.22 -28.64 -12.70
C HIS A 80 28.93 -27.81 -12.58
N ILE A 81 28.48 -27.23 -13.68
CA ILE A 81 27.25 -26.43 -13.76
C ILE A 81 26.16 -27.25 -14.43
N LYS A 82 25.04 -27.39 -13.73
CA LYS A 82 23.80 -27.95 -14.25
C LYS A 82 22.89 -26.85 -14.76
N ASP A 83 22.26 -27.10 -15.91
CA ASP A 83 21.22 -26.24 -16.43
C ASP A 83 20.01 -26.22 -15.45
N ARG A 84 19.47 -25.01 -15.22
CA ARG A 84 18.27 -24.79 -14.41
C ARG A 84 16.98 -24.95 -15.22
N GLY A 85 17.10 -25.15 -16.54
CA GLY A 85 15.97 -25.34 -17.47
C GLY A 85 15.51 -24.06 -18.16
N ASN A 86 16.25 -22.96 -18.05
CA ASN A 86 15.91 -21.70 -18.72
C ASN A 86 16.45 -21.72 -20.15
N VAL A 87 15.56 -21.76 -21.14
CA VAL A 87 15.92 -21.81 -22.56
C VAL A 87 15.68 -20.43 -23.20
N ALA A 88 16.55 -20.06 -24.15
CA ALA A 88 16.36 -18.86 -24.96
C ALA A 88 15.08 -19.01 -25.81
N LEU A 89 14.07 -18.19 -25.51
CA LEU A 89 12.80 -18.23 -26.24
C LEU A 89 12.94 -17.52 -27.60
N PRO A 90 12.33 -18.06 -28.67
CA PRO A 90 12.30 -17.37 -29.95
C PRO A 90 11.50 -16.08 -29.85
N VAL A 91 11.95 -15.06 -30.61
CA VAL A 91 11.42 -13.68 -30.53
C VAL A 91 9.91 -13.62 -30.71
N ASP A 92 9.34 -14.47 -31.57
CA ASP A 92 7.90 -14.46 -31.85
C ASP A 92 7.07 -14.99 -30.69
N ILE A 93 7.56 -16.00 -29.94
CA ILE A 93 6.91 -16.44 -28.69
C ILE A 93 7.00 -15.33 -27.64
N VAL A 94 8.15 -14.66 -27.52
CA VAL A 94 8.31 -13.54 -26.58
C VAL A 94 7.35 -12.40 -26.90
N LYS A 95 7.10 -12.09 -28.19
CA LYS A 95 6.10 -11.08 -28.60
C LYS A 95 4.70 -11.47 -28.17
N VAL A 96 4.33 -12.75 -28.31
CA VAL A 96 3.01 -13.26 -27.88
C VAL A 96 2.85 -13.10 -26.37
N LEU A 97 3.83 -13.57 -25.59
CA LEU A 97 3.82 -13.47 -24.12
C LEU A 97 3.70 -12.00 -23.66
N LYS A 98 4.52 -11.09 -24.20
CA LYS A 98 4.42 -9.66 -23.86
C LYS A 98 3.09 -9.05 -24.28
N SER A 99 2.48 -9.53 -25.36
CA SER A 99 1.16 -9.08 -25.78
C SER A 99 0.08 -9.54 -24.79
N GLN A 100 0.15 -10.79 -24.33
CA GLN A 100 -0.74 -11.33 -23.28
C GLN A 100 -0.60 -10.54 -21.98
N ASP A 101 0.63 -10.29 -21.53
CA ASP A 101 0.92 -9.49 -20.34
C ASP A 101 0.37 -8.07 -20.46
N SER A 102 0.58 -7.41 -21.62
CA SER A 102 0.06 -6.06 -21.84
C SER A 102 -1.47 -6.01 -21.79
N ASN A 103 -2.14 -7.04 -22.32
CA ASN A 103 -3.60 -7.14 -22.27
C ASN A 103 -4.09 -7.40 -20.86
N TYR A 104 -3.42 -8.26 -20.09
CA TYR A 104 -3.73 -8.48 -18.68
C TYR A 104 -3.59 -7.18 -17.87
N ILE A 105 -2.51 -6.41 -18.06
CA ILE A 105 -2.34 -5.13 -17.36
C ILE A 105 -3.44 -4.14 -17.77
N ARG A 106 -3.84 -4.09 -19.06
CA ARG A 106 -4.97 -3.26 -19.52
C ARG A 106 -6.27 -3.61 -18.81
N THR A 107 -6.61 -4.90 -18.69
CA THR A 107 -7.87 -5.34 -18.05
C THR A 107 -7.85 -5.05 -16.56
N VAL A 108 -6.73 -5.33 -15.88
CA VAL A 108 -6.52 -4.99 -14.46
C VAL A 108 -6.68 -3.48 -14.25
N ARG A 109 -6.04 -2.67 -15.10
CA ARG A 109 -6.15 -1.20 -15.05
C ARG A 109 -7.58 -0.72 -15.27
N ALA A 110 -8.28 -1.23 -16.28
CA ALA A 110 -9.68 -0.87 -16.54
C ALA A 110 -10.59 -1.18 -15.35
N SER A 111 -10.40 -2.34 -14.69
CA SER A 111 -11.12 -2.69 -13.47
C SER A 111 -10.76 -1.75 -12.30
N GLY A 112 -9.48 -1.34 -12.20
CA GLY A 112 -8.98 -0.39 -11.21
C GLY A 112 -9.58 1.00 -11.37
N LEU A 113 -9.64 1.51 -12.61
CA LEU A 113 -10.23 2.80 -12.94
C LEU A 113 -11.72 2.86 -12.58
N LYS A 114 -12.49 1.79 -12.79
CA LYS A 114 -13.88 1.71 -12.35
C LYS A 114 -14.00 1.83 -10.82
N LYS A 115 -13.12 1.17 -10.06
CA LYS A 115 -13.09 1.27 -8.59
C LYS A 115 -12.67 2.66 -8.11
N ILE A 116 -11.70 3.29 -8.79
CA ILE A 116 -11.32 4.68 -8.52
C ILE A 116 -12.51 5.62 -8.78
N ALA A 117 -13.22 5.45 -9.90
CA ALA A 117 -14.40 6.26 -10.21
C ALA A 117 -15.52 6.10 -9.16
N ALA A 118 -15.77 4.86 -8.70
CA ALA A 118 -16.73 4.60 -7.63
C ALA A 118 -16.34 5.29 -6.31
N LEU A 119 -15.07 5.21 -5.91
CA LEU A 119 -14.57 5.90 -4.71
C LEU A 119 -14.62 7.41 -4.84
N LYS A 120 -14.30 7.95 -6.02
CA LYS A 120 -14.44 9.38 -6.31
C LYS A 120 -15.90 9.81 -6.13
N ALA A 121 -16.85 9.06 -6.70
CA ALA A 121 -18.28 9.34 -6.56
C ALA A 121 -18.74 9.28 -5.10
N GLN A 122 -18.29 8.29 -4.32
CA GLN A 122 -18.58 8.19 -2.88
C GLN A 122 -18.02 9.36 -2.09
N LEU A 123 -16.76 9.76 -2.34
CA LEU A 123 -16.12 10.89 -1.67
C LEU A 123 -16.79 12.21 -2.03
N THR A 124 -17.16 12.43 -3.30
CA THR A 124 -17.92 13.61 -3.73
C THR A 124 -19.32 13.66 -3.10
N ALA A 125 -19.99 12.50 -2.97
CA ALA A 125 -21.31 12.40 -2.35
C ALA A 125 -21.31 12.64 -0.83
N LEU A 126 -20.15 12.57 -0.14
CA LEU A 126 -20.07 12.79 1.30
C LEU A 126 -20.16 14.28 1.72
N VAL A 127 -20.61 15.19 0.83
CA VAL A 127 -21.06 16.60 1.02
C VAL A 127 -20.12 17.57 1.76
N ASP A 128 -19.22 17.13 2.62
CA ASP A 128 -18.30 17.98 3.41
C ASP A 128 -17.01 18.37 2.68
N LEU A 129 -16.80 17.87 1.45
CA LEU A 129 -15.62 18.21 0.64
C LEU A 129 -15.81 19.47 -0.22
N VAL A 130 -17.06 19.86 -0.49
CA VAL A 130 -17.42 20.95 -1.42
C VAL A 130 -18.48 21.84 -0.80
N THR A 131 -18.24 22.36 0.41
CA THR A 131 -18.90 23.60 0.84
C THR A 131 -18.01 24.78 0.43
N PRO A 132 -18.21 25.37 -0.77
CA PRO A 132 -17.54 26.60 -1.17
C PRO A 132 -18.10 27.75 -0.33
N GLY A 133 -17.59 27.90 0.89
CA GLY A 133 -18.06 28.91 1.83
C GLY A 133 -17.37 28.87 3.19
N ARG A 134 -16.91 27.69 3.64
CA ARG A 134 -16.16 27.58 4.92
C ARG A 134 -14.71 28.04 4.85
N VAL A 135 -14.15 28.20 3.65
CA VAL A 135 -12.72 28.56 3.48
C VAL A 135 -12.50 30.07 3.38
N ALA A 136 -13.56 30.90 3.33
CA ALA A 136 -13.42 32.32 3.02
C ALA A 136 -13.69 33.29 4.17
N ASN A 137 -14.54 32.97 5.16
CA ASN A 137 -14.79 33.84 6.32
C ASN A 137 -15.37 33.03 7.49
N ASP A 138 -14.55 32.63 8.47
CA ASP A 138 -15.04 32.30 9.81
C ASP A 138 -13.87 32.35 10.80
N ASP A 139 -13.89 33.31 11.73
CA ASP A 139 -12.95 33.43 12.85
C ASP A 139 -13.23 32.38 13.96
N PHE A 140 -14.05 31.37 13.65
CA PHE A 140 -14.23 30.14 14.44
C PHE A 140 -13.70 28.94 13.64
N LYS A 141 -12.37 28.88 13.56
CA LYS A 141 -11.64 27.74 13.01
C LYS A 141 -11.69 26.60 14.03
N ASP A 142 -12.64 25.69 13.91
CA ASP A 142 -12.56 24.40 14.59
C ASP A 142 -11.42 23.61 13.94
N GLU A 143 -10.25 23.59 14.56
CA GLU A 143 -9.02 22.92 14.10
C GLU A 143 -9.22 21.41 13.83
N SER A 144 -10.33 20.83 14.25
CA SER A 144 -10.61 19.39 14.16
C SER A 144 -11.13 18.89 12.80
N GLU A 145 -11.36 19.77 11.81
CA GLU A 145 -11.92 19.43 10.48
C GLU A 145 -10.96 19.65 9.29
N GLU A 146 -9.70 20.00 9.53
CA GLU A 146 -8.73 20.26 8.46
C GLU A 146 -8.18 18.96 7.86
N PHE A 147 -8.12 18.87 6.52
CA PHE A 147 -7.53 17.71 5.85
C PHE A 147 -6.01 17.74 6.00
N ASN A 148 -5.44 16.57 6.29
CA ASN A 148 -3.99 16.40 6.23
C ASN A 148 -3.46 16.82 4.84
N GLU A 149 -2.25 17.35 4.77
CA GLU A 149 -1.65 17.79 3.50
C GLU A 149 -1.65 16.66 2.43
N GLU A 150 -1.42 15.43 2.87
CA GLU A 150 -1.49 14.23 2.03
C GLU A 150 -2.90 14.00 1.48
N GLU A 151 -3.93 14.20 2.30
CA GLU A 151 -5.33 14.05 1.88
C GLU A 151 -5.71 15.11 0.85
N VAL A 152 -5.33 16.36 1.08
CA VAL A 152 -5.53 17.45 0.10
C VAL A 152 -4.83 17.13 -1.22
N LYS A 153 -3.59 16.63 -1.17
CA LYS A 153 -2.85 16.20 -2.36
C LYS A 153 -3.59 15.08 -3.10
N THR A 154 -4.08 14.06 -2.40
CA THR A 154 -4.81 12.95 -3.03
C THR A 154 -6.11 13.40 -3.69
N LEU A 155 -6.81 14.37 -3.08
CA LEU A 155 -8.02 14.97 -3.63
C LEU A 155 -7.75 15.79 -4.89
N ARG A 156 -6.62 16.52 -4.94
CA ARG A 156 -6.15 17.24 -6.13
C ARG A 156 -5.72 16.27 -7.24
N GLU A 157 -4.91 15.26 -6.92
CA GLU A 157 -4.51 14.21 -7.88
C GLU A 157 -5.73 13.43 -8.43
N ALA A 158 -6.78 13.28 -7.62
CA ALA A 158 -8.05 12.71 -8.03
C ALA A 158 -8.91 13.67 -8.88
N GLY A 159 -8.59 14.96 -8.93
CA GLY A 159 -9.37 15.99 -9.61
C GLY A 159 -10.70 16.32 -8.94
N ILE A 160 -10.81 16.06 -7.63
CA ILE A 160 -11.99 16.43 -6.83
C ILE A 160 -11.88 17.89 -6.37
N LEU A 161 -10.68 18.30 -5.93
CA LEU A 161 -10.37 19.70 -5.63
C LEU A 161 -9.68 20.36 -6.83
N PRO A 162 -9.98 21.63 -7.13
CA PRO A 162 -9.28 22.36 -8.18
C PRO A 162 -7.79 22.52 -7.82
N GLU A 163 -6.93 22.42 -8.83
CA GLU A 163 -5.52 22.78 -8.70
C GLU A 163 -5.39 24.27 -8.35
N PRO A 164 -4.45 24.66 -7.46
CA PRO A 164 -4.22 26.07 -7.17
C PRO A 164 -3.82 26.79 -8.47
N SER A 165 -4.67 27.71 -8.92
CA SER A 165 -4.41 28.49 -10.13
C SER A 165 -3.12 29.29 -9.95
N LYS A 166 -2.07 28.98 -10.72
CA LYS A 166 -0.85 29.80 -10.82
C LYS A 166 -1.08 31.07 -11.66
N ALA A 167 -2.21 31.75 -11.45
CA ALA A 167 -2.58 32.93 -12.22
C ALA A 167 -2.11 34.21 -11.50
N LYS A 168 -0.89 34.68 -11.83
CA LYS A 168 -0.51 36.11 -11.74
C LYS A 168 -1.17 36.90 -12.88
N GLY A 169 -2.49 36.87 -12.98
CA GLY A 169 -3.24 37.60 -13.99
C GLY A 169 -4.53 38.13 -13.37
N LYS A 170 -4.79 39.44 -13.51
CA LYS A 170 -6.01 40.15 -13.07
C LYS A 170 -7.25 39.72 -13.88
N GLY A 171 -7.50 38.42 -14.01
CA GLY A 171 -8.73 37.86 -14.54
C GLY A 171 -9.39 37.07 -13.43
N LYS A 172 -10.50 37.56 -12.87
CA LYS A 172 -11.30 36.82 -11.89
C LYS A 172 -11.65 35.46 -12.50
N ALA A 173 -11.09 34.38 -11.94
CA ALA A 173 -11.56 33.04 -12.23
C ALA A 173 -13.07 32.99 -11.95
N LYS A 174 -13.84 32.37 -12.84
CA LYS A 174 -15.28 32.15 -12.62
C LYS A 174 -15.42 31.27 -11.38
N ALA A 175 -15.75 31.90 -10.25
CA ALA A 175 -16.21 31.17 -9.08
C ALA A 175 -17.50 30.44 -9.47
N GLU A 176 -17.62 29.17 -9.07
CA GLU A 176 -18.89 28.45 -9.12
C GLU A 176 -19.98 29.32 -8.47
N PRO A 177 -21.21 29.32 -9.00
CA PRO A 177 -22.26 30.19 -8.49
C PRO A 177 -22.55 29.79 -7.04
N ASN A 178 -22.15 30.68 -6.11
CA ASN A 178 -22.59 30.64 -4.72
C ASN A 178 -24.11 30.48 -4.66
N HIS A 179 -24.64 29.88 -3.59
CA HIS A 179 -26.09 29.77 -3.35
C HIS A 179 -26.78 31.13 -3.57
N ILE A 180 -27.50 31.25 -4.70
CA ILE A 180 -28.18 32.48 -5.11
C ILE A 180 -29.55 32.49 -4.46
N ILE A 181 -29.79 33.50 -3.64
CA ILE A 181 -31.08 33.71 -2.98
C ILE A 181 -31.80 34.80 -3.77
N PHE A 182 -32.89 34.42 -4.42
CA PHE A 182 -33.78 35.37 -5.07
C PHE A 182 -34.71 35.97 -4.02
N VAL A 183 -34.93 37.27 -4.13
CA VAL A 183 -35.76 38.04 -3.21
C VAL A 183 -36.63 38.98 -4.05
N ASP A 184 -37.91 39.09 -3.70
CA ASP A 184 -38.90 39.79 -4.53
C ASP A 184 -38.75 41.32 -4.48
N ASP A 185 -38.27 41.86 -3.35
CA ASP A 185 -38.15 43.30 -3.14
C ASP A 185 -36.72 43.76 -2.82
N ALA A 186 -36.33 44.92 -3.36
CA ALA A 186 -35.02 45.54 -3.10
C ALA A 186 -34.80 45.90 -1.62
N LYS A 187 -35.88 46.11 -0.84
CA LYS A 187 -35.83 46.33 0.60
C LYS A 187 -35.53 45.04 1.37
N GLN A 188 -36.11 43.92 0.93
CA GLN A 188 -35.85 42.61 1.52
C GLN A 188 -34.42 42.15 1.23
N ALA A 189 -33.88 42.41 0.03
CA ALA A 189 -32.49 42.10 -0.30
C ALA A 189 -31.49 42.85 0.60
N LYS A 190 -31.78 44.11 0.97
CA LYS A 190 -30.95 44.92 1.87
C LYS A 190 -31.05 44.47 3.34
N ASN A 191 -32.21 43.99 3.76
CA ASN A 191 -32.46 43.53 5.14
C ASN A 191 -32.16 42.04 5.35
N TYR A 192 -31.94 41.28 4.28
CA TYR A 192 -31.65 39.85 4.35
C TYR A 192 -30.36 39.61 5.13
N ARG A 193 -30.49 38.92 6.27
CA ARG A 193 -29.36 38.40 7.05
C ARG A 193 -29.51 36.88 7.10
N PRO A 194 -28.49 36.11 6.69
CA PRO A 194 -28.53 34.66 6.85
C PRO A 194 -28.72 34.35 8.34
N SER A 195 -29.61 33.40 8.66
CA SER A 195 -30.07 33.11 10.02
C SER A 195 -28.96 32.86 11.05
N LYS A 196 -27.78 32.42 10.61
CA LYS A 196 -26.60 32.27 11.46
C LYS A 196 -26.09 33.59 12.07
N ARG A 197 -26.33 34.73 11.40
CA ARG A 197 -25.94 36.07 11.87
C ARG A 197 -27.05 36.77 12.68
N ALA A 198 -28.27 36.24 12.67
CA ALA A 198 -29.38 36.76 13.45
C ALA A 198 -29.34 36.27 14.92
N ALA A 199 -28.62 35.18 15.19
CA ALA A 199 -28.44 34.63 16.53
C ALA A 199 -27.51 35.44 17.45
N GLU A 200 -26.75 36.40 16.92
CA GLU A 200 -25.76 37.19 17.68
C GLU A 200 -26.30 38.52 18.23
N ALA A 201 -27.56 38.88 17.92
CA ALA A 201 -28.19 40.11 18.42
C ALA A 201 -29.23 39.80 19.51
N GLY A 202 -28.73 39.44 20.71
CA GLY A 202 -29.37 39.61 22.01
C GLY A 202 -30.80 39.08 22.24
N SER A 203 -30.91 37.88 22.83
CA SER A 203 -31.73 37.59 24.03
C SER A 203 -31.68 36.09 24.33
N SER A 204 -31.73 35.74 25.61
CA SER A 204 -31.90 34.40 26.21
C SER A 204 -32.61 33.38 25.33
N LEU A 205 -31.98 32.20 25.19
CA LEU A 205 -32.58 30.98 24.63
C LEU A 205 -33.92 30.65 25.31
N PRO A 206 -35.00 30.40 24.55
CA PRO A 206 -35.86 29.27 24.82
C PRO A 206 -35.44 28.13 23.89
N GLU A 207 -35.20 26.97 24.50
CA GLU A 207 -35.42 25.61 24.00
C GLU A 207 -35.48 25.48 22.46
N ARG A 208 -34.46 24.82 21.90
CA ARG A 208 -34.45 24.35 20.51
C ARG A 208 -35.58 23.33 20.30
N THR A 209 -36.79 23.81 20.13
CA THR A 209 -37.82 23.05 19.42
C THR A 209 -37.28 22.89 18.01
N ARG A 210 -36.83 21.68 17.68
CA ARG A 210 -36.59 21.27 16.30
C ARG A 210 -37.88 21.51 15.55
N VAL A 211 -38.00 22.63 14.84
CA VAL A 211 -39.12 22.86 13.93
C VAL A 211 -39.01 21.73 12.91
N PRO A 212 -39.97 20.79 12.86
CA PRO A 212 -39.94 19.72 11.89
C PRO A 212 -39.90 20.35 10.50
N LEU A 213 -38.91 19.99 9.68
CA LEU A 213 -39.03 20.25 8.25
C LEU A 213 -40.25 19.46 7.76
N GLU A 214 -41.38 20.14 7.66
CA GLU A 214 -42.64 19.57 7.21
C GLU A 214 -42.54 19.37 5.69
N LEU A 215 -41.93 18.25 5.29
CA LEU A 215 -41.76 17.86 3.89
C LEU A 215 -43.06 17.36 3.24
N GLY A 216 -44.22 17.58 3.88
CA GLY A 216 -45.54 17.19 3.37
C GLY A 216 -45.81 15.68 3.41
N TRP A 217 -45.15 14.94 4.31
CA TRP A 217 -45.41 13.52 4.52
C TRP A 217 -46.33 13.39 5.73
N ASP A 218 -47.55 12.90 5.53
CA ASP A 218 -48.52 12.70 6.61
C ASP A 218 -47.95 11.77 7.68
N VAL A 219 -47.65 12.30 8.86
CA VAL A 219 -47.31 11.51 10.04
C VAL A 219 -48.60 11.34 10.84
N PRO A 220 -49.04 10.11 11.17
CA PRO A 220 -50.26 9.90 11.94
C PRO A 220 -50.10 10.44 13.38
N ASP A 221 -51.06 11.27 13.79
CA ASP A 221 -51.15 11.85 15.14
C ASP A 221 -51.27 10.75 16.20
N THR A 222 -50.18 10.49 16.93
CA THR A 222 -50.25 9.74 18.19
C THR A 222 -50.25 10.73 19.36
N SER A 223 -51.44 11.11 19.80
CA SER A 223 -51.63 11.85 21.06
C SER A 223 -51.31 10.93 22.24
N ALA A 224 -50.08 11.01 22.78
CA ALA A 224 -49.69 10.28 23.99
C ALA A 224 -49.46 11.25 25.17
N LYS A 225 -50.19 10.97 26.26
CA LYS A 225 -50.18 11.64 27.56
C LYS A 225 -48.83 11.58 28.27
N GLY A 226 -48.48 12.69 28.95
CA GLY A 226 -47.76 12.73 30.22
C GLY A 226 -46.30 12.26 30.24
N LYS A 227 -45.36 13.15 29.90
CA LYS A 227 -43.95 12.98 30.26
C LYS A 227 -43.66 13.61 31.61
N ARG A 228 -43.14 12.81 32.53
CA ARG A 228 -42.46 13.27 33.76
C ARG A 228 -41.19 14.00 33.33
N LYS A 229 -40.89 15.17 33.93
CA LYS A 229 -39.59 15.86 33.79
C LYS A 229 -38.48 14.92 34.30
N LEU A 230 -37.76 14.31 33.38
CA LEU A 230 -36.41 13.80 33.58
C LEU A 230 -35.47 14.93 33.13
N ASP A 231 -34.38 15.12 33.85
CA ASP A 231 -33.47 16.27 33.75
C ASP A 231 -33.04 16.56 32.30
N GLU A 232 -33.52 17.68 31.73
CA GLU A 232 -33.26 18.12 30.35
C GLU A 232 -31.75 18.29 30.07
N ASP A 233 -30.98 18.67 31.10
CA ASP A 233 -29.53 18.86 31.03
C ASP A 233 -28.75 17.57 30.74
N ASP A 234 -29.21 16.42 31.23
CA ASP A 234 -28.54 15.12 31.01
C ASP A 234 -28.81 14.53 29.60
N GLU A 235 -29.98 14.82 29.03
CA GLU A 235 -30.32 14.43 27.66
C GLU A 235 -29.57 15.29 26.62
N GLU A 236 -29.39 16.59 26.86
CA GLU A 236 -28.59 17.45 25.97
C GLU A 236 -27.10 17.06 25.96
N VAL A 237 -26.54 16.68 27.11
CA VAL A 237 -25.15 16.19 27.19
C VAL A 237 -24.99 14.86 26.43
N ARG A 238 -25.95 13.94 26.57
CA ARG A 238 -25.96 12.67 25.83
C ARG A 238 -26.10 12.88 24.31
N GLU A 239 -27.02 13.74 23.88
CA GLU A 239 -27.21 14.05 22.46
C GLU A 239 -25.94 14.66 21.83
N ASN A 240 -25.25 15.53 22.58
CA ASN A 240 -23.97 16.10 22.15
C ASN A 240 -22.84 15.08 22.10
N LEU A 241 -22.78 14.12 23.03
CA LEU A 241 -21.80 13.02 22.99
C LEU A 241 -22.06 12.10 21.79
N GLU A 242 -23.31 11.71 21.55
CA GLU A 242 -23.67 10.91 20.37
C GLU A 242 -23.38 11.65 19.06
N ALA A 243 -23.61 12.97 19.00
CA ALA A 243 -23.28 13.78 17.84
C ALA A 243 -21.76 13.81 17.57
N LYS A 244 -20.93 13.89 18.63
CA LYS A 244 -19.47 13.82 18.54
C LYS A 244 -19.01 12.44 18.06
N GLU A 245 -19.57 11.36 18.59
CA GLU A 245 -19.25 9.99 18.16
C GLU A 245 -19.65 9.73 16.70
N ARG A 246 -20.81 10.25 16.26
CA ARG A 246 -21.22 10.23 14.85
C ARG A 246 -20.24 11.01 13.97
N GLY A 247 -19.78 12.18 14.42
CA GLY A 247 -18.74 12.95 13.73
C GLY A 247 -17.41 12.20 13.60
N GLU A 248 -16.91 11.60 14.67
CA GLU A 248 -15.66 10.82 14.65
C GLU A 248 -15.75 9.59 13.74
N SER A 249 -16.88 8.87 13.76
CA SER A 249 -17.09 7.70 12.89
C SER A 249 -17.15 8.11 11.41
N ALA A 250 -17.78 9.25 11.09
CA ALA A 250 -17.77 9.82 9.75
C ALA A 250 -16.35 10.21 9.29
N LYS A 251 -15.56 10.85 10.17
CA LYS A 251 -14.14 11.17 9.91
C LYS A 251 -13.32 9.91 9.63
N LYS A 252 -13.44 8.88 10.46
CA LYS A 252 -12.76 7.58 10.27
C LYS A 252 -13.16 6.91 8.95
N HIS A 253 -14.44 6.96 8.58
CA HIS A 253 -14.90 6.44 7.30
C HIS A 253 -14.29 7.19 6.12
N ARG A 254 -14.24 8.52 6.21
CA ARG A 254 -13.67 9.40 5.18
C ARG A 254 -12.17 9.19 4.99
N THR A 255 -11.39 9.19 6.08
CA THR A 255 -9.94 8.96 6.01
C THR A 255 -9.62 7.57 5.43
N ARG A 256 -10.45 6.56 5.75
CA ARG A 256 -10.36 5.23 5.13
C ARG A 256 -10.56 5.28 3.61
N LEU A 257 -11.59 5.99 3.13
CA LEU A 257 -11.85 6.15 1.70
C LEU A 257 -10.72 6.91 0.98
N LEU A 258 -10.18 7.97 1.60
CA LEU A 258 -9.06 8.74 1.06
C LEU A 258 -7.78 7.92 0.96
N LYS A 259 -7.46 7.14 2.01
CA LYS A 259 -6.32 6.21 2.01
C LYS A 259 -6.48 5.11 0.97
N GLU A 260 -7.70 4.62 0.76
CA GLU A 260 -7.96 3.65 -0.30
C GLU A 260 -7.80 4.28 -1.70
N LEU A 261 -8.32 5.50 -1.88
CA LEU A 261 -8.19 6.25 -3.13
C LEU A 261 -6.72 6.51 -3.45
N SER A 262 -5.92 6.98 -2.49
CA SER A 262 -4.50 7.27 -2.68
C SER A 262 -3.73 6.01 -3.11
N ALA A 263 -3.91 4.90 -2.40
CA ALA A 263 -3.29 3.62 -2.74
C ALA A 263 -3.71 3.10 -4.13
N ARG A 264 -4.94 3.40 -4.57
CA ARG A 264 -5.41 3.04 -5.91
C ARG A 264 -4.85 3.94 -7.01
N LEU A 265 -4.70 5.24 -6.75
CA LEU A 265 -4.07 6.17 -7.69
C LEU A 265 -2.61 5.79 -7.93
N VAL A 266 -1.85 5.52 -6.86
CA VAL A 266 -0.49 4.96 -6.91
C VAL A 266 -0.43 3.66 -7.73
N ARG A 267 -1.41 2.76 -7.52
CA ARG A 267 -1.47 1.53 -8.30
C ARG A 267 -1.77 1.81 -9.78
N ASP A 268 -2.63 2.77 -10.11
CA ASP A 268 -2.90 3.14 -11.50
C ASP A 268 -1.66 3.73 -12.19
N THR A 269 -0.91 4.60 -11.51
CA THR A 269 0.31 5.19 -12.07
C THR A 269 1.36 4.12 -12.34
N SER A 270 1.61 3.21 -11.39
CA SER A 270 2.52 2.08 -11.58
C SER A 270 2.09 1.13 -12.72
N LEU A 271 0.80 0.79 -12.80
CA LEU A 271 0.27 -0.01 -13.91
C LEU A 271 0.40 0.71 -15.26
N ARG A 272 0.19 2.03 -15.28
CA ARG A 272 0.37 2.85 -16.48
C ARG A 272 1.83 2.85 -16.95
N TYR A 273 2.78 2.99 -16.03
CA TYR A 273 4.21 2.91 -16.37
C TYR A 273 4.61 1.51 -16.87
N ALA A 274 4.14 0.44 -16.20
CA ALA A 274 4.40 -0.93 -16.62
C ALA A 274 3.82 -1.22 -18.02
N LEU A 275 2.60 -0.74 -18.29
CA LEU A 275 1.95 -0.85 -19.59
C LEU A 275 2.76 -0.13 -20.67
N GLN A 276 3.18 1.11 -20.41
CA GLN A 276 4.02 1.88 -21.35
C GLN A 276 5.35 1.16 -21.62
N GLU A 277 5.97 0.57 -20.59
CA GLU A 277 7.20 -0.20 -20.76
C GLU A 277 6.97 -1.45 -21.64
N LEU A 278 5.92 -2.22 -21.41
CA LEU A 278 5.60 -3.38 -22.26
C LEU A 278 5.25 -2.98 -23.69
N GLU A 279 4.51 -1.88 -23.89
CA GLU A 279 4.22 -1.34 -25.22
C GLU A 279 5.49 -0.93 -25.95
N THR A 280 6.39 -0.20 -25.27
CA THR A 280 7.68 0.20 -25.87
C THR A 280 8.54 -1.01 -26.22
N GLN A 281 8.62 -2.02 -25.35
CA GLN A 281 9.33 -3.27 -25.64
C GLN A 281 8.74 -3.99 -26.85
N LYS A 282 7.40 -4.08 -26.94
CA LYS A 282 6.71 -4.69 -28.08
C LYS A 282 6.99 -3.92 -29.38
N LEU A 283 7.01 -2.58 -29.34
CA LEU A 283 7.32 -1.75 -30.50
C LEU A 283 8.79 -1.89 -30.93
N VAL A 284 9.72 -1.96 -29.98
CA VAL A 284 11.16 -2.17 -30.24
C VAL A 284 11.42 -3.56 -30.84
N MET A 285 10.68 -4.58 -30.39
CA MET A 285 10.71 -5.93 -30.99
C MET A 285 9.99 -6.01 -32.35
N GLY A 286 9.31 -4.94 -32.76
CA GLY A 286 8.64 -4.83 -34.05
C GLY A 286 9.61 -4.66 -35.23
N LYS A 287 9.06 -4.56 -36.44
CA LYS A 287 9.84 -4.28 -37.64
C LYS A 287 10.17 -2.78 -37.72
N GLY A 288 11.35 -2.46 -38.22
CA GLY A 288 11.83 -1.09 -38.47
C GLY A 288 13.05 -0.74 -37.64
N GLY A 289 13.96 0.06 -38.23
CA GLY A 289 15.15 0.52 -37.53
C GLY A 289 14.80 1.52 -36.43
N ASN A 290 15.37 1.34 -35.24
CA ASN A 290 15.25 2.27 -34.13
C ASN A 290 16.64 2.58 -33.53
N THR A 291 16.78 3.77 -32.96
CA THR A 291 17.94 4.18 -32.18
C THR A 291 17.49 4.58 -30.78
N LYS A 292 18.23 4.13 -29.77
CA LYS A 292 17.96 4.48 -28.37
C LYS A 292 18.50 5.89 -28.13
N LEU A 293 17.65 6.81 -27.67
CA LEU A 293 18.04 8.18 -27.35
C LEU A 293 18.31 8.36 -25.86
N ARG A 294 17.51 7.72 -25.01
CA ARG A 294 17.60 7.86 -23.57
C ARG A 294 17.32 6.55 -22.85
N ASP A 295 18.10 6.31 -21.82
CA ASP A 295 17.98 5.17 -20.93
C ASP A 295 16.96 5.42 -19.81
N ARG A 296 16.67 4.37 -19.05
CA ARG A 296 15.77 4.48 -17.89
C ARG A 296 16.56 5.13 -16.77
N GLU A 297 16.24 6.37 -16.45
CA GLU A 297 16.85 7.10 -15.33
C GLU A 297 15.92 7.09 -14.12
N LYS A 298 16.49 6.87 -12.93
CA LYS A 298 15.79 7.09 -11.66
C LYS A 298 15.70 8.60 -11.42
N VAL A 299 14.50 9.12 -11.18
CA VAL A 299 14.30 10.53 -10.82
C VAL A 299 14.54 10.68 -9.32
N GLY A 300 15.52 11.51 -8.94
CA GLY A 300 15.86 11.80 -7.54
C GLY A 300 16.87 10.82 -6.93
N GLY A 301 17.93 10.46 -7.66
CA GLY A 301 19.03 9.67 -7.13
C GLY A 301 20.39 10.21 -7.56
N ASP A 302 20.47 11.52 -7.78
CA ASP A 302 21.66 12.21 -8.29
C ASP A 302 21.89 13.53 -7.52
N ASP A 303 21.61 13.50 -6.22
CA ASP A 303 22.07 14.52 -5.29
C ASP A 303 22.72 13.77 -4.11
N GLU A 304 23.97 14.14 -3.82
CA GLU A 304 24.83 13.78 -2.66
C GLU A 304 25.79 12.58 -2.82
N ASP A 305 26.94 12.87 -3.44
CA ASP A 305 28.23 12.61 -2.79
C ASP A 305 28.26 13.42 -1.48
N ASP A 306 27.77 12.86 -0.37
CA ASP A 306 28.10 13.35 0.98
C ASP A 306 28.23 12.17 1.95
N ASP A 307 29.39 12.13 2.58
CA ASP A 307 29.87 11.14 3.55
C ASP A 307 29.07 11.19 4.87
N ASP A 308 27.83 10.68 4.92
CA ASP A 308 27.12 10.47 6.19
C ASP A 308 26.47 9.07 6.29
N GLU A 309 27.13 8.20 7.07
CA GLU A 309 26.83 6.76 7.27
C GLU A 309 25.53 6.44 8.05
N ASP A 310 24.64 7.39 8.32
CA ASP A 310 23.55 7.20 9.31
C ASP A 310 22.10 7.41 8.85
N GLN A 311 21.83 7.54 7.54
CA GLN A 311 20.44 7.54 7.03
C GLN A 311 20.02 6.18 6.50
N ARG A 312 19.63 5.28 7.41
CA ARG A 312 18.84 4.09 7.06
C ARG A 312 17.55 4.53 6.37
N GLY A 313 17.53 4.37 5.04
CA GLY A 313 16.49 4.86 4.15
C GLY A 313 15.06 4.68 4.64
N ARG A 314 14.28 5.77 4.58
CA ARG A 314 12.82 5.72 4.67
C ARG A 314 12.30 4.73 3.62
N LYS A 315 11.85 3.56 4.08
CA LYS A 315 11.10 2.59 3.27
C LYS A 315 9.79 3.25 2.81
N GLY A 316 9.77 3.86 1.64
CA GLY A 316 8.52 4.41 1.11
C GLY A 316 8.63 5.29 -0.13
N ASP A 317 9.82 5.81 -0.48
CA ASP A 317 9.92 6.70 -1.63
C ASP A 317 9.75 5.90 -2.93
N GLU A 318 8.56 6.02 -3.51
CA GLU A 318 8.23 5.49 -4.82
C GLU A 318 9.24 5.97 -5.84
N VAL A 319 10.06 5.04 -6.31
CA VAL A 319 11.09 5.35 -7.29
C VAL A 319 10.40 5.70 -8.61
N LYS A 320 10.31 7.01 -8.89
CA LYS A 320 9.84 7.53 -10.18
C LYS A 320 10.96 7.31 -11.19
N TYR A 321 10.68 6.56 -12.25
CA TYR A 321 11.62 6.38 -13.34
C TYR A 321 11.19 7.19 -14.55
N LYS A 322 12.14 7.87 -15.20
CA LYS A 322 11.94 8.38 -16.56
C LYS A 322 11.90 7.20 -17.53
N PRO A 323 10.94 7.17 -18.47
CA PRO A 323 10.82 6.07 -19.42
C PRO A 323 11.98 6.10 -20.42
N LYS A 324 12.33 4.92 -20.95
CA LYS A 324 13.26 4.79 -22.07
C LYS A 324 12.66 5.46 -23.30
N VAL A 325 13.50 6.16 -24.08
CA VAL A 325 13.07 6.85 -25.30
C VAL A 325 13.83 6.28 -26.50
N PHE A 326 13.06 5.85 -27.51
CA PHE A 326 13.58 5.36 -28.78
C PHE A 326 13.10 6.28 -29.90
N LYS A 327 13.96 6.50 -30.89
CA LYS A 327 13.65 7.19 -32.13
C LYS A 327 13.61 6.17 -33.26
N TRP A 328 12.47 6.06 -33.92
CA TRP A 328 12.36 5.23 -35.13
C TRP A 328 12.90 5.99 -36.33
N LYS A 329 13.55 5.28 -37.25
CA LYS A 329 14.01 5.84 -38.51
C LYS A 329 12.79 6.35 -39.30
N THR A 330 12.95 7.48 -39.98
CA THR A 330 11.90 8.09 -40.80
C THR A 330 11.71 7.29 -42.09
N GLU A 331 11.03 6.14 -41.98
CA GLU A 331 10.70 5.26 -43.09
C GLU A 331 9.21 4.93 -43.03
N ARG A 332 8.53 5.02 -44.19
CA ARG A 332 7.13 4.58 -44.27
C ARG A 332 7.10 3.06 -44.23
N LYS A 333 6.22 2.49 -43.40
CA LYS A 333 5.91 1.06 -43.46
C LYS A 333 5.39 0.76 -44.87
N ARG A 334 6.02 -0.22 -45.53
CA ARG A 334 5.60 -0.69 -46.85
C ARG A 334 4.29 -1.45 -46.76
#